data_AF-A0A086QC09-F1
#
_entry.id   AF-A0A086QC09-F1
#
_cell.length_a   1.000
_cell.length_b   1.000
_cell.length_c   1.000
_cell.angle_alpha   90.00
_cell.angle_beta   90.00
_cell.angle_gamma   90.00
#
_symmetry.space_group_name_H-M   'P 1'
#
loop_
_entity.id
_entity.type
_entity.pdbx_description
1 polymer ?
#
loop_
_entity_poly.entity_id
_entity_poly.type
_entity_poly.pdbx_seq_one_letter_code
_entity_poly.pdbx_strand_id
1 'polypeptide(L)'
;IYHEALLVNLLEVLLYHKTAAQAADAHLVDLVDYINRQVVYLDITQLSSPLPSVDKGAQALPSDEEELDRQAKDHQFKICMTCLSILRFLTDHRDGLPVTVTTRLLDQHDILLSLVSLMERKPWYRTRPNGEREFFEDQQWTLQRSDEASMSKVEAQ
;
A
#
# COMPACT_ATOMS: atom_id res chain seq x y z
N ILE A 1 3.74 10.48 -11.06
CA ILE A 1 2.95 9.84 -9.98
C ILE A 1 1.57 9.37 -10.42
N TYR A 2 0.74 10.18 -11.11
CA TYR A 2 -0.58 9.70 -11.59
C TYR A 2 -0.47 8.50 -12.55
N HIS A 3 0.35 8.63 -13.60
CA HIS A 3 0.59 7.53 -14.54
C HIS A 3 1.21 6.31 -13.87
N GLU A 4 2.02 6.52 -12.85
CA GLU A 4 2.62 5.44 -12.06
C GLU A 4 1.56 4.70 -11.25
N ALA A 5 0.68 5.41 -10.52
CA ALA A 5 -0.45 4.82 -9.82
C ALA A 5 -1.35 4.01 -10.77
N LEU A 6 -1.61 4.54 -11.97
CA LEU A 6 -2.38 3.82 -13.00
C LEU A 6 -1.69 2.53 -13.45
N LEU A 7 -0.38 2.58 -13.74
CA LEU A 7 0.39 1.41 -14.16
C LEU A 7 0.48 0.35 -13.07
N VAL A 8 0.68 0.76 -11.83
CA VAL A 8 0.76 -0.12 -10.67
C VAL A 8 -0.60 -0.79 -10.40
N ASN A 9 -1.69 -0.03 -10.50
CA ASN A 9 -3.05 -0.59 -10.42
C ASN A 9 -3.37 -1.55 -11.59
N LEU A 10 -2.87 -1.27 -12.80
CA LEU A 10 -2.98 -2.20 -13.92
C LEU A 10 -2.21 -3.51 -13.65
N LEU A 11 -0.98 -3.40 -13.13
CA LEU A 11 -0.17 -4.55 -12.74
C LEU A 11 -0.83 -5.37 -11.63
N GLU A 12 -1.48 -4.74 -10.66
CA GLU A 12 -2.27 -5.42 -9.63
C GLU A 12 -3.33 -6.34 -10.23
N VAL A 13 -4.13 -5.82 -11.16
CA VAL A 13 -5.19 -6.59 -11.82
C VAL A 13 -4.60 -7.75 -12.66
N LEU A 14 -3.48 -7.52 -13.35
CA LEU A 14 -2.84 -8.56 -14.14
C LEU A 14 -2.23 -9.65 -13.25
N LEU A 15 -1.43 -9.27 -12.26
CA LEU A 15 -0.67 -10.17 -11.39
C LEU A 15 -1.53 -10.91 -10.36
N TYR A 16 -2.79 -10.48 -10.17
CA TYR A 16 -3.80 -11.28 -9.47
C TYR A 16 -3.89 -12.70 -10.06
N HIS A 17 -3.77 -12.84 -11.38
CA HIS A 17 -3.79 -14.14 -12.04
C HIS A 17 -2.41 -14.79 -12.08
N LYS A 18 -2.31 -16.01 -11.53
CA LYS A 18 -1.07 -16.82 -11.50
C LYS A 18 -0.39 -16.91 -12.88
N THR A 19 -1.16 -17.11 -13.94
CA THR A 19 -0.62 -17.25 -15.31
C THR A 19 0.12 -16.00 -15.79
N ALA A 20 -0.38 -14.80 -15.45
CA ALA A 20 0.28 -13.55 -15.79
C ALA A 20 1.56 -13.36 -14.96
N ALA A 21 1.53 -13.69 -13.67
CA ALA A 21 2.72 -13.66 -12.82
C ALA A 21 3.81 -14.62 -13.32
N GLN A 22 3.44 -15.83 -13.72
CA GLN A 22 4.37 -16.81 -14.31
C GLN A 22 4.94 -16.34 -15.64
N ALA A 23 4.13 -15.70 -16.49
CA ALA A 23 4.57 -15.18 -17.78
C ALA A 23 5.56 -14.01 -17.64
N ALA A 24 5.54 -13.28 -16.52
CA ALA A 24 6.48 -12.20 -16.24
C ALA A 24 7.89 -12.71 -15.87
N ASP A 25 8.01 -13.96 -15.39
CA ASP A 25 9.27 -14.67 -15.16
C ASP A 25 10.35 -13.79 -14.48
N ALA A 26 11.52 -13.64 -15.09
CA ALA A 26 12.64 -12.88 -14.53
C ALA A 26 12.34 -11.38 -14.37
N HIS A 27 11.36 -10.80 -15.06
CA HIS A 27 11.02 -9.38 -14.92
C HIS A 27 10.35 -9.05 -13.57
N LEU A 28 9.82 -10.06 -12.87
CA LEU A 28 9.28 -9.87 -11.52
C LEU A 28 10.36 -9.41 -10.53
N VAL A 29 11.62 -9.69 -10.83
CA VAL A 29 12.76 -9.34 -9.99
C VAL A 29 12.92 -7.81 -9.86
N ASP A 30 12.70 -7.06 -10.94
CA ASP A 30 12.70 -5.60 -10.92
C ASP A 30 11.45 -5.03 -10.22
N LEU A 31 10.31 -5.71 -10.39
CA LEU A 31 9.08 -5.34 -9.71
C LEU A 31 9.20 -5.53 -8.19
N VAL A 32 9.86 -6.59 -7.73
CA VAL A 32 10.14 -6.80 -6.30
C VAL A 32 10.99 -5.66 -5.73
N ASP A 33 12.01 -5.18 -6.44
CA ASP A 33 12.79 -4.03 -5.99
C ASP A 33 11.93 -2.77 -5.87
N TYR A 34 11.05 -2.55 -6.83
CA TYR A 34 10.12 -1.44 -6.80
C TYR A 34 9.16 -1.54 -5.61
N ILE A 35 8.54 -2.70 -5.41
CA ILE A 35 7.64 -2.99 -4.28
C ILE A 35 8.38 -2.73 -2.97
N ASN A 36 9.61 -3.21 -2.81
CA ASN A 36 10.37 -2.99 -1.58
C ASN A 36 10.58 -1.49 -1.29
N ARG A 37 10.90 -0.68 -2.30
CA ARG A 37 11.03 0.78 -2.14
C ARG A 37 9.73 1.42 -1.67
N GLN A 38 8.58 0.97 -2.18
CA GLN A 38 7.27 1.49 -1.77
C GLN A 38 6.91 1.06 -0.35
N VAL A 39 7.18 -0.19 0.02
CA VAL A 39 6.97 -0.72 1.37
C VAL A 39 7.83 0.04 2.40
N VAL A 40 9.12 0.23 2.11
CA VAL A 40 10.02 1.01 2.97
C VAL A 40 9.60 2.48 3.05
N TYR A 41 9.16 3.08 1.95
CA TYR A 41 8.61 4.44 1.96
C TYR A 41 7.40 4.53 2.90
N LEU A 42 6.50 3.54 2.85
CA LEU A 42 5.32 3.49 3.71
C LEU A 42 5.73 3.39 5.18
N ASP A 43 6.68 2.50 5.53
CA ASP A 43 7.22 2.37 6.89
C ASP A 43 7.81 3.69 7.41
N ILE A 44 8.66 4.36 6.62
CA ILE A 44 9.30 5.64 6.99
C ILE A 44 8.27 6.76 7.14
N THR A 45 7.27 6.79 6.26
CA THR A 45 6.21 7.82 6.31
C THR A 45 5.35 7.65 7.57
N GLN A 46 5.03 6.40 7.94
CA GLN A 46 4.31 6.10 9.18
C GLN A 46 5.16 6.39 10.43
N LEU A 47 6.48 6.22 10.36
CA LEU A 47 7.40 6.66 11.42
C LEU A 47 7.41 8.18 11.58
N SER A 48 7.34 8.90 10.47
CA SER A 48 7.50 10.36 10.40
C SER A 48 6.20 11.12 10.55
N SER A 49 5.05 10.44 10.66
CA SER A 49 3.74 11.06 10.84
C SER A 49 3.32 11.06 12.31
N PRO A 50 3.70 12.05 13.12
CA PRO A 50 2.88 12.42 14.26
C PRO A 50 1.50 12.83 13.73
N LEU A 51 0.44 12.44 14.45
CA LEU A 51 -0.96 12.76 14.11
C LEU A 51 -1.05 14.20 13.56
N PRO A 52 -1.78 14.46 12.46
CA PRO A 52 -2.06 15.83 12.08
C PRO A 52 -2.93 16.44 13.20
N SER A 53 -2.30 17.22 14.08
CA SER A 53 -2.99 18.14 14.97
C SER A 53 -3.61 19.21 14.07
N VAL A 54 -4.86 18.98 13.67
CA VAL A 54 -5.66 19.97 12.95
C VAL A 54 -6.13 21.00 13.97
N ASP A 55 -5.25 21.92 14.32
CA ASP A 55 -5.58 23.27 14.78
C ASP A 55 -5.04 24.26 13.74
N LYS A 56 -5.46 24.09 12.49
CA LYS A 56 -5.48 25.22 11.56
C LYS A 56 -6.89 25.79 11.63
N GLY A 57 -7.03 26.80 12.49
CA GLY A 57 -8.21 27.64 12.58
C GLY A 57 -8.69 28.04 11.20
N ALA A 58 -10.01 28.20 11.10
CA ALA A 58 -10.71 28.52 9.87
C ALA A 58 -10.01 29.60 9.02
N GLN A 59 -10.09 29.43 7.69
CA GLN A 59 -10.00 30.47 6.65
C GLN A 59 -8.65 30.75 5.96
N ALA A 60 -8.09 29.75 5.27
CA ALA A 60 -7.40 30.01 4.00
C ALA A 60 -7.72 28.88 3.02
N LEU A 61 -8.12 29.22 1.79
CA LEU A 61 -8.11 28.24 0.70
C LEU A 61 -6.67 27.74 0.56
N PRO A 62 -6.43 26.42 0.54
CA PRO A 62 -5.08 25.90 0.36
C PRO A 62 -4.47 26.47 -0.93
N SER A 63 -3.19 26.77 -0.89
CA SER A 63 -2.46 27.17 -2.10
C SER A 63 -2.53 26.04 -3.14
N ASP A 64 -2.51 26.37 -4.43
CA ASP A 64 -2.40 25.38 -5.50
C ASP A 64 -1.23 24.41 -5.25
N GLU A 65 -0.13 24.90 -4.67
CA GLU A 65 1.03 24.09 -4.29
C GLU A 65 0.72 23.09 -3.16
N GLU A 66 -0.01 23.51 -2.12
CA GLU A 66 -0.41 22.64 -1.01
C GLU A 66 -1.42 21.57 -1.46
N GLU A 67 -2.31 21.93 -2.39
CA GLU A 67 -3.25 21.01 -3.02
C GLU A 67 -2.52 19.92 -3.82
N LEU A 68 -1.57 20.33 -4.68
CA LEU A 68 -0.77 19.42 -5.48
C LEU A 68 0.05 18.46 -4.61
N ASP A 69 0.65 18.95 -3.53
CA ASP A 69 1.37 18.12 -2.56
C ASP A 69 0.47 17.11 -1.87
N ARG A 70 -0.75 17.50 -1.51
CA ARG A 70 -1.73 16.60 -0.90
C ARG A 70 -2.14 15.50 -1.88
N GLN A 71 -2.40 15.86 -3.14
CA GLN A 71 -2.71 14.89 -4.19
C GLN A 71 -1.53 13.95 -4.44
N ALA A 72 -0.30 14.45 -4.49
CA ALA A 72 0.89 13.61 -4.67
C ALA A 72 1.03 12.59 -3.54
N LYS A 73 0.84 12.99 -2.29
CA LYS A 73 0.86 12.09 -1.12
C LYS A 73 -0.26 11.04 -1.16
N ASP A 74 -1.46 11.42 -1.59
CA ASP A 74 -2.58 10.49 -1.76
C ASP A 74 -2.28 9.42 -2.82
N HIS A 75 -1.78 9.84 -4.00
CA HIS A 75 -1.37 8.90 -5.05
C HIS A 75 -0.22 8.00 -4.60
N GLN A 76 0.75 8.55 -3.85
CA GLN A 76 1.86 7.79 -3.31
C GLN A 76 1.40 6.71 -2.33
N PHE A 77 0.46 7.05 -1.43
CA PHE A 77 -0.13 6.09 -0.51
C PHE A 77 -0.86 4.97 -1.26
N LYS A 78 -1.65 5.32 -2.28
CA LYS A 78 -2.34 4.36 -3.17
C LYS A 78 -1.37 3.39 -3.84
N ILE A 79 -0.27 3.91 -4.39
CA ILE A 79 0.82 3.09 -4.96
C ILE A 79 1.37 2.10 -3.94
N CYS A 80 1.63 2.55 -2.71
CA CYS A 80 2.15 1.69 -1.65
C CYS A 80 1.16 0.57 -1.29
N MET A 81 -0.12 0.91 -1.14
CA MET A 81 -1.17 -0.07 -0.84
C MET A 81 -1.33 -1.10 -1.96
N THR A 82 -1.30 -0.68 -3.22
CA THR A 82 -1.29 -1.61 -4.36
C THR A 82 -0.04 -2.49 -4.37
N CYS A 83 1.13 -1.95 -4.03
CA CYS A 83 2.35 -2.74 -3.95
C CYS A 83 2.26 -3.85 -2.89
N LEU A 84 1.54 -3.61 -1.77
CA LEU A 84 1.24 -4.64 -0.78
C LEU A 84 0.31 -5.73 -1.35
N SER A 85 -0.72 -5.36 -2.12
CA SER A 85 -1.56 -6.33 -2.83
C SER A 85 -0.75 -7.18 -3.80
N ILE A 86 0.09 -6.56 -4.62
CA ILE A 86 0.96 -7.27 -5.58
C ILE A 86 1.91 -8.20 -4.83
N LEU A 87 2.53 -7.73 -3.74
CA LEU A 87 3.41 -8.55 -2.90
C LEU A 87 2.69 -9.80 -2.41
N ARG A 88 1.46 -9.66 -1.90
CA ARG A 88 0.61 -10.80 -1.52
C ARG A 88 0.42 -11.78 -2.69
N PHE A 89 0.06 -11.29 -3.87
CA PHE A 89 -0.13 -12.15 -5.05
C PHE A 89 1.14 -12.90 -5.43
N LEU A 90 2.31 -12.24 -5.39
CA LEU A 90 3.59 -12.90 -5.66
C LEU A 90 3.89 -14.01 -4.65
N THR A 91 3.59 -13.78 -3.36
CA THR A 91 3.78 -14.80 -2.31
C THR A 91 2.79 -15.96 -2.41
N ASP A 92 1.55 -15.70 -2.84
CA ASP A 92 0.52 -16.72 -3.08
C ASP A 92 0.87 -17.59 -4.29
N HIS A 93 1.45 -16.98 -5.32
CA HIS A 93 1.83 -17.67 -6.56
C HIS A 93 3.24 -18.27 -6.56
N ARG A 94 3.98 -18.18 -5.44
CA ARG A 94 5.43 -18.49 -5.34
C ARG A 94 5.85 -19.82 -5.98
N ASP A 95 5.02 -20.86 -5.89
CA ASP A 95 5.33 -22.20 -6.42
C ASP A 95 5.50 -22.21 -7.94
N GLY A 96 4.97 -21.19 -8.62
CA GLY A 96 5.08 -21.00 -10.06
C GLY A 96 6.13 -19.98 -10.49
N LEU A 97 6.77 -19.28 -9.55
CA LEU A 97 7.68 -18.17 -9.85
C LEU A 97 9.15 -18.62 -9.80
N PRO A 98 10.06 -17.91 -10.48
CA PRO A 98 11.49 -18.17 -10.35
C PRO A 98 11.95 -18.05 -8.90
N VAL A 99 12.81 -18.98 -8.46
CA VAL A 99 13.40 -18.98 -7.10
C VAL A 99 14.07 -17.63 -6.78
N THR A 100 14.62 -16.96 -7.80
CA THR A 100 15.23 -15.63 -7.68
C THR A 100 14.28 -14.59 -7.10
N VAL A 101 12.97 -14.66 -7.35
CA VAL A 101 11.97 -13.76 -6.75
C VAL A 101 11.93 -13.95 -5.24
N THR A 102 11.91 -15.20 -4.77
CA THR A 102 11.87 -15.52 -3.33
C THR A 102 13.19 -15.12 -2.64
N THR A 103 14.33 -15.42 -3.25
CA THR A 103 15.65 -14.99 -2.76
C THR A 103 15.74 -13.46 -2.68
N ARG A 104 15.21 -12.72 -3.68
CA ARG A 104 15.18 -11.25 -3.65
C ARG A 104 14.35 -10.72 -2.47
N LEU A 105 13.17 -11.30 -2.25
CA LEU A 105 12.26 -10.90 -1.18
C LEU A 105 12.85 -11.16 0.22
N LEU A 106 13.41 -12.35 0.43
CA LEU A 106 13.86 -12.79 1.76
C LEU A 106 15.30 -12.38 2.05
N ASP A 107 16.24 -12.61 1.14
CA ASP A 107 17.66 -12.48 1.44
C ASP A 107 18.22 -11.08 1.11
N GLN A 108 17.63 -10.37 0.15
CA GLN A 108 18.11 -9.02 -0.22
C GLN A 108 17.34 -7.89 0.46
N HIS A 109 16.02 -8.03 0.60
CA HIS A 109 15.16 -6.95 1.06
C HIS A 109 14.62 -7.15 2.48
N ASP A 110 14.81 -8.32 3.09
CA ASP A 110 14.25 -8.67 4.40
C ASP A 110 12.76 -8.32 4.53
N ILE A 111 11.97 -8.57 3.47
CA ILE A 111 10.61 -8.01 3.31
C ILE A 111 9.68 -8.32 4.50
N LEU A 112 9.92 -9.45 5.17
CA LEU A 112 9.16 -9.87 6.36
C LEU A 112 9.31 -8.88 7.52
N LEU A 113 10.49 -8.27 7.72
CA LEU A 113 10.70 -7.28 8.78
C LEU A 113 9.88 -6.02 8.54
N SER A 114 9.83 -5.54 7.29
CA SER A 114 8.95 -4.43 6.90
C SER A 114 7.47 -4.78 7.11
N LEU A 115 7.05 -5.98 6.70
CA LEU A 115 5.67 -6.41 6.90
C LEU A 115 5.27 -6.46 8.38
N VAL A 116 6.17 -6.91 9.27
CA VAL A 116 5.91 -6.90 10.73
C VAL A 116 5.69 -5.46 11.23
N SER A 117 6.55 -4.51 10.85
CA SER A 117 6.38 -3.09 11.20
C SER A 117 5.03 -2.54 10.71
N LEU A 118 4.65 -2.85 9.46
CA LEU A 118 3.38 -2.42 8.90
C LEU A 118 2.17 -3.06 9.61
N MET A 119 2.26 -4.32 10.02
CA MET A 119 1.20 -5.00 10.77
C MET A 119 0.95 -4.40 12.15
N GLU A 120 2.00 -3.91 12.81
CA GLU A 120 1.88 -3.22 14.11
C GLU A 120 1.22 -1.84 13.96
N ARG A 121 1.61 -1.08 12.92
CA ARG A 121 1.12 0.29 12.68
C ARG A 121 -0.24 0.35 12.00
N LYS A 122 -0.53 -0.63 11.14
CA LYS A 122 -1.74 -0.77 10.34
C LYS A 122 -2.07 0.50 9.53
N PRO A 123 -1.23 0.87 8.53
CA PRO A 123 -1.38 2.11 7.76
C PRO A 123 -2.70 2.22 6.99
N TRP A 124 -3.41 1.11 6.78
CA TRP A 124 -4.74 1.04 6.16
C TRP A 124 -5.87 1.44 7.11
N TYR A 125 -5.60 1.75 8.38
CA TYR A 125 -6.58 2.38 9.27
C TYR A 125 -6.19 3.82 9.55
N ARG A 126 -7.18 4.71 9.62
CA ARG A 126 -6.99 6.07 10.14
C ARG A 126 -8.17 6.47 11.01
N THR A 127 -7.91 7.33 11.98
CA THR A 127 -8.96 7.93 12.82
C THR A 127 -9.13 9.37 12.41
N ARG A 128 -10.35 9.76 12.03
CA ARG A 128 -10.71 11.13 11.72
C ARG A 128 -10.72 11.99 12.99
N PRO A 129 -10.63 13.33 12.89
CA PRO A 129 -10.71 14.23 14.05
C PRO A 129 -12.01 14.11 14.85
N ASN A 130 -13.09 13.64 14.24
CA ASN A 130 -14.38 13.39 14.89
C ASN A 130 -14.45 12.05 15.66
N GLY A 131 -13.35 11.28 15.70
CA GLY A 131 -13.27 9.98 16.37
C GLY A 131 -13.75 8.79 15.54
N GLU A 132 -14.24 9.02 14.32
CA GLU A 132 -14.63 7.93 13.40
C GLU A 132 -13.39 7.23 12.86
N ARG A 133 -13.44 5.89 12.80
CA ARG A 133 -12.40 5.08 12.16
C ARG A 133 -12.76 4.85 10.71
N GLU A 134 -11.77 4.99 9.85
CA GLU A 134 -11.84 4.60 8.45
C GLU A 134 -10.81 3.51 8.17
N PHE A 135 -11.13 2.65 7.23
CA PHE A 135 -10.20 1.70 6.67
C PHE A 135 -10.02 1.97 5.18
N PHE A 136 -8.90 1.54 4.61
CA PHE A 136 -8.60 1.72 3.20
C PHE A 136 -8.88 0.43 2.43
N GLU A 137 -9.83 0.49 1.50
CA GLU A 137 -10.25 -0.63 0.65
C GLU A 137 -10.63 -0.11 -0.75
N ASP A 138 -10.34 -0.88 -1.80
CA ASP A 138 -10.66 -0.54 -3.19
C ASP A 138 -10.21 0.88 -3.60
N GLN A 139 -8.98 1.25 -3.20
CA GLN A 139 -8.38 2.57 -3.46
C GLN A 139 -9.12 3.76 -2.81
N GLN A 140 -10.01 3.50 -1.84
CA GLN A 140 -10.82 4.51 -1.17
C GLN A 140 -10.83 4.32 0.35
N TRP A 141 -11.07 5.40 1.08
CA TRP A 141 -11.29 5.36 2.53
C TRP A 141 -12.77 5.14 2.82
N THR A 142 -13.08 4.05 3.52
CA THR A 142 -14.43 3.63 3.88
C THR A 142 -14.62 3.73 5.40
N LEU A 143 -15.80 4.17 5.83
CA LEU A 143 -16.11 4.34 7.25
C LEU A 143 -16.34 2.97 7.91
N GLN A 144 -15.68 2.71 9.03
CA GLN A 144 -15.94 1.52 9.85
C GLN A 144 -17.25 1.71 10.61
N ARG A 145 -18.32 1.03 10.18
CA ARG A 145 -19.62 1.07 10.89
C ARG A 145 -19.59 0.15 12.11
N SER A 146 -20.07 0.66 13.24
CA SER A 146 -19.99 0.03 14.58
C SER A 146 -20.62 -1.37 14.69
N ASP A 147 -21.47 -1.79 13.74
CA ASP A 147 -22.16 -3.08 13.75
C ASP A 147 -21.39 -4.19 13.04
N GLU A 148 -20.29 -3.85 12.37
CA GLU A 148 -19.43 -4.81 11.71
C GLU A 148 -18.20 -5.11 12.56
N ALA A 149 -18.37 -6.06 13.48
CA ALA A 149 -17.36 -7.09 13.72
C ALA A 149 -17.16 -8.00 12.48
N SER A 150 -17.48 -7.50 11.28
CA SER A 150 -17.11 -8.10 10.01
C SER A 150 -15.67 -7.69 9.77
N MET A 151 -14.77 -8.65 9.94
CA MET A 151 -13.45 -8.63 9.34
C MET A 151 -13.55 -8.04 7.92
N SER A 152 -12.66 -7.10 7.62
CA SER A 152 -12.51 -6.60 6.24
C SER A 152 -12.28 -7.79 5.30
N LYS A 153 -12.64 -7.68 4.01
CA LYS A 153 -12.38 -8.79 3.05
C LYS A 153 -10.90 -9.21 3.04
N VAL A 154 -10.01 -8.28 3.36
CA VAL A 154 -8.55 -8.48 3.50
C VAL A 154 -8.19 -9.43 4.66
N GLU A 155 -8.98 -9.44 5.73
CA GLU A 155 -8.81 -10.34 6.89
C GLU A 155 -9.58 -11.66 6.74
N ALA A 156 -10.55 -11.72 5.80
CA ALA A 156 -11.39 -12.90 5.58
C ALA A 156 -10.82 -13.91 4.58
N GLN A 157 -9.63 -13.66 4.01
CA GLN A 157 -9.06 -14.45 2.91
C GLN A 157 -7.58 -14.77 3.10
#